data_AF-A0A7C4G7W1-F1
#
_entry.id   AF-A0A7C4G7W1-F1
#
_cell.length_a   1.000
_cell.length_b   1.000
_cell.length_c   1.000
_cell.angle_alpha   90.00
_cell.angle_beta   90.00
_cell.angle_gamma   90.00
#
_symmetry.space_group_name_H-M   'P 1'
#
loop_
_entity.id
_entity.type
_entity.pdbx_description
1 polymer ?
#
loop_
_entity_poly.entity_id
_entity_poly.type
_entity_poly.pdbx_seq_one_letter_code
_entity_poly.pdbx_strand_id
1 'polypeptide(L)'
;MVVKMAKLTENMTETSREVVLTEKANVVGNRGNSSVTRMTGEKLKVLIDLHAKGLSFRKIARELGVNHKTIGYWCRKLGLKPNYTRRSARSDLDKEINKIISLYEQGLSTKSIAEMFNVSPPTIYLRLKKAGIKLRSRGVRGRREEALKYIINRLSMNGAMFTSNLARELMEKYKYGRAYSEQTIRLLVRRGFIKSVFVRHGRSTKSRLSSVLQGIIGKRIVWIDDNGLAEFLTSRLQLNIESSRPIKKAVTHLLRSCGVPENVIEKLRQLYVKSRS
;
A
#
# COMPACT_ATOMS: atom_id res chain seq x y z
N MET A 1 -34.33 61.23 7.54
CA MET A 1 -33.93 59.83 7.28
C MET A 1 -34.79 59.15 6.19
N VAL A 2 -35.38 59.89 5.24
CA VAL A 2 -36.27 59.35 4.17
C VAL A 2 -35.74 59.62 2.75
N VAL A 3 -34.67 60.42 2.59
CA VAL A 3 -34.17 60.85 1.26
C VAL A 3 -33.20 59.86 0.61
N LYS A 4 -32.87 58.74 1.27
CA LYS A 4 -31.93 57.72 0.74
C LYS A 4 -32.58 56.50 0.07
N MET A 5 -33.92 56.37 0.09
CA MET A 5 -34.63 55.24 -0.51
C MET A 5 -35.17 55.49 -1.93
N ALA A 6 -35.26 56.74 -2.40
CA ALA A 6 -35.77 57.05 -3.73
C ALA A 6 -34.73 56.90 -4.88
N LYS A 7 -33.43 56.97 -4.58
CA LYS A 7 -32.36 56.81 -5.60
C LYS A 7 -32.04 55.35 -5.98
N LEU A 8 -32.71 54.39 -5.36
CA LEU A 8 -32.49 52.95 -5.60
C LEU A 8 -33.50 52.33 -6.58
N THR A 9 -34.59 53.03 -6.92
CA THR A 9 -35.64 52.49 -7.81
C THR A 9 -35.60 53.05 -9.24
N GLU A 10 -34.99 54.21 -9.49
CA GLU A 10 -34.89 54.79 -10.85
C GLU A 10 -33.76 54.20 -11.72
N ASN A 11 -32.76 53.54 -11.12
CA ASN A 11 -31.66 52.93 -11.90
C ASN A 11 -31.98 51.51 -12.42
N MET A 12 -33.22 51.03 -12.26
CA MET A 12 -33.62 49.66 -12.64
C MET A 12 -34.37 49.57 -13.98
N THR A 13 -34.63 50.68 -14.69
CA THR A 13 -35.47 50.64 -15.90
C THR A 13 -34.92 51.33 -17.15
N GLU A 14 -33.80 52.05 -17.08
CA GLU A 14 -33.26 52.76 -18.25
C GLU A 14 -31.76 52.56 -18.42
N THR A 15 -31.38 51.42 -18.98
CA THR A 15 -30.75 51.42 -20.30
C THR A 15 -30.47 49.98 -20.69
N SER A 16 -31.43 49.45 -21.44
CA SER A 16 -31.18 48.72 -22.68
C SER A 16 -30.08 49.42 -23.48
N ARG A 17 -28.82 49.32 -23.04
CA ARG A 17 -27.67 49.57 -23.91
C ARG A 17 -27.47 48.28 -24.67
N GLU A 18 -28.16 48.22 -25.79
CA GLU A 18 -27.68 47.56 -26.99
C GLU A 18 -26.16 47.52 -26.94
N VAL A 19 -25.59 46.33 -26.73
CA VAL A 19 -24.20 46.10 -27.07
C VAL A 19 -24.19 46.11 -28.59
N VAL A 20 -24.13 47.32 -29.13
CA VAL A 20 -23.88 47.60 -30.53
C VAL A 20 -22.65 46.78 -30.88
N LEU A 21 -22.88 45.72 -31.64
CA LEU A 21 -21.87 44.92 -32.32
C LEU A 21 -21.26 45.84 -33.38
N THR A 22 -20.49 46.84 -32.95
CA THR A 22 -19.77 47.71 -33.85
C THR A 22 -18.72 46.88 -34.57
N GLU A 23 -18.71 47.02 -35.89
CA GLU A 23 -17.96 46.30 -36.91
C GLU A 23 -16.43 46.47 -36.85
N LYS A 24 -15.84 46.61 -35.66
CA LYS A 24 -14.38 46.76 -35.50
C LYS A 24 -13.75 45.50 -34.93
N ALA A 25 -13.71 44.46 -35.75
CA ALA A 25 -12.74 43.38 -35.57
C ALA A 25 -12.12 42.96 -36.91
N ASN A 26 -11.70 43.95 -37.70
CA ASN A 26 -10.82 43.74 -38.85
C ASN A 26 -9.49 44.43 -38.59
N VAL A 27 -8.57 43.77 -37.85
CA VAL A 27 -7.15 44.13 -37.80
C VAL A 27 -6.30 42.87 -37.60
N VAL A 28 -5.65 42.52 -38.71
CA VAL A 28 -4.26 42.04 -38.89
C VAL A 28 -3.84 40.72 -38.23
N GLY A 29 -3.31 39.86 -39.10
CA GLY A 29 -2.92 38.50 -38.80
C GLY A 29 -1.65 38.40 -37.97
N ASN A 30 -1.62 37.33 -37.16
CA ASN A 30 -0.38 36.72 -36.74
C ASN A 30 -0.43 35.25 -37.16
N ARG A 31 0.61 34.82 -37.88
CA ARG A 31 0.73 33.50 -38.50
C ARG A 31 0.93 32.45 -37.41
N GLY A 32 0.11 31.40 -37.45
CA GLY A 32 0.36 30.15 -36.71
C GLY A 32 -0.66 29.76 -35.65
N ASN A 33 -1.93 29.51 -36.03
CA ASN A 33 -2.73 28.41 -35.46
C ASN A 33 -4.08 28.25 -36.20
N SER A 34 -4.09 27.45 -37.25
CA SER A 34 -5.24 27.18 -38.13
C SER A 34 -6.28 26.20 -37.55
N SER A 35 -6.51 26.21 -36.23
CA SER A 35 -7.52 25.33 -35.61
C SER A 35 -8.36 25.96 -34.50
N VAL A 36 -8.39 27.30 -34.38
CA VAL A 36 -9.38 27.96 -33.53
C VAL A 36 -10.64 28.16 -34.36
N THR A 37 -11.55 27.20 -34.30
CA THR A 37 -12.89 27.29 -34.90
C THR A 37 -13.48 28.67 -34.59
N ARG A 38 -13.82 29.46 -35.62
CA ARG A 38 -14.47 30.76 -35.45
C ARG A 38 -15.75 30.51 -34.64
N MET A 39 -15.81 31.08 -33.43
CA MET A 39 -17.02 31.06 -32.62
C MET A 39 -18.00 32.07 -33.24
N THR A 40 -19.20 31.64 -33.59
CA THR A 40 -20.25 32.54 -34.10
C THR A 40 -20.77 33.42 -32.97
N GLY A 41 -21.35 34.58 -33.32
CA GLY A 41 -21.90 35.53 -32.34
C GLY A 41 -22.95 34.89 -31.40
N GLU A 42 -23.74 33.95 -31.91
CA GLU A 42 -24.72 33.18 -31.12
C GLU A 42 -24.05 32.29 -30.08
N LYS A 43 -23.00 31.55 -30.46
CA LYS A 43 -22.24 30.70 -29.53
C LYS A 43 -21.54 31.52 -28.45
N LEU A 44 -21.15 32.76 -28.72
CA LEU A 44 -20.61 33.68 -27.72
C LEU A 44 -21.66 34.13 -26.70
N LYS A 45 -22.91 34.40 -27.14
CA LYS A 45 -24.01 34.71 -26.22
C LYS A 45 -24.32 33.54 -25.29
N VAL A 46 -24.41 32.32 -25.84
CA VAL A 46 -24.64 31.10 -25.04
C VAL A 46 -23.48 30.84 -24.06
N LEU A 47 -22.23 31.11 -24.47
CA LEU A 47 -21.07 31.02 -23.58
C LEU A 47 -21.19 31.99 -22.39
N ILE A 48 -21.61 33.24 -22.61
CA ILE A 48 -21.77 34.24 -21.55
C ILE A 48 -22.89 33.83 -20.59
N ASP A 49 -24.03 33.37 -21.09
CA ASP A 49 -25.14 32.90 -20.25
C ASP A 49 -24.76 31.67 -19.41
N LEU A 50 -24.13 30.66 -20.02
CA LEU A 50 -23.65 29.48 -19.28
C LEU A 50 -22.54 29.83 -18.30
N HIS A 51 -21.72 30.84 -18.60
CA HIS A 51 -20.72 31.35 -17.67
C HIS A 51 -21.38 32.12 -16.51
N ALA A 52 -22.39 32.94 -16.75
CA ALA A 52 -23.14 33.63 -15.70
C ALA A 52 -23.84 32.63 -14.74
N LYS A 53 -24.30 31.49 -15.27
CA LYS A 53 -24.84 30.36 -14.49
C LYS A 53 -23.79 29.59 -13.66
N GLY A 54 -22.54 30.05 -13.62
CA GLY A 54 -21.49 29.46 -12.79
C GLY A 54 -20.87 28.16 -13.34
N LEU A 55 -21.17 27.76 -14.58
CA LEU A 55 -20.64 26.51 -15.12
C LEU A 55 -19.13 26.58 -15.36
N SER A 56 -18.46 25.42 -15.21
CA SER A 56 -17.03 25.28 -15.54
C SER A 56 -16.81 25.27 -17.05
N PHE A 57 -15.63 25.71 -17.50
CA PHE A 57 -15.26 25.72 -18.92
C PHE A 57 -15.39 24.35 -19.60
N ARG A 58 -15.21 23.24 -18.86
CA ARG A 58 -15.41 21.89 -19.42
C ARG A 58 -16.87 21.55 -19.67
N LYS A 59 -17.78 22.02 -18.81
CA LYS A 59 -19.22 21.78 -18.97
C LYS A 59 -19.77 22.65 -20.11
N ILE A 60 -19.36 23.92 -20.15
CA ILE A 60 -19.66 24.85 -21.27
C ILE A 60 -19.14 24.28 -22.61
N ALA A 61 -17.92 23.74 -22.62
CA ALA A 61 -17.34 23.13 -23.81
C ALA A 61 -18.12 21.92 -24.33
N ARG A 62 -18.63 21.09 -23.41
CA ARG A 62 -19.47 19.92 -23.76
C ARG A 62 -20.80 20.37 -24.35
N GLU A 63 -21.43 21.37 -23.74
CA GLU A 63 -22.71 21.94 -24.19
C GLU A 63 -22.61 22.55 -25.59
N LEU A 64 -21.51 23.24 -25.86
CA LEU A 64 -21.26 23.94 -27.12
C LEU A 64 -20.57 23.06 -28.18
N GLY A 65 -20.25 21.79 -27.86
CA GLY A 65 -19.54 20.87 -28.76
C GLY A 65 -18.14 21.36 -29.18
N VAL A 66 -17.46 22.14 -28.34
CA VAL A 66 -16.13 22.71 -28.63
C VAL A 66 -15.08 22.26 -27.63
N ASN A 67 -13.80 22.44 -27.96
CA ASN A 67 -12.72 22.16 -27.02
C ASN A 67 -12.73 23.16 -25.85
N HIS A 68 -12.57 22.68 -24.61
CA HIS A 68 -12.46 23.52 -23.42
C HIS A 68 -11.33 24.57 -23.48
N LYS A 69 -10.27 24.34 -24.27
CA LYS A 69 -9.23 25.35 -24.53
C LYS A 69 -9.77 26.54 -25.33
N THR A 70 -10.69 26.29 -26.27
CA THR A 70 -11.37 27.32 -27.06
C THR A 70 -12.24 28.20 -26.16
N ILE A 71 -13.02 27.59 -25.26
CA ILE A 71 -13.78 28.34 -24.24
C ILE A 71 -12.86 29.20 -23.37
N GLY A 72 -11.75 28.64 -22.88
CA GLY A 72 -10.78 29.39 -22.08
C GLY A 72 -10.05 30.51 -22.84
N TYR A 73 -9.95 30.42 -24.17
CA TYR A 73 -9.45 31.51 -25.02
C TYR A 73 -10.49 32.64 -25.12
N TRP A 74 -11.74 32.32 -25.44
CA TRP A 74 -12.80 33.32 -25.60
C TRP A 74 -13.22 33.97 -24.28
N CYS A 75 -13.29 33.22 -23.18
CA CYS A 75 -13.53 33.79 -21.85
C CYS A 75 -12.43 34.80 -21.47
N ARG A 76 -11.15 34.53 -21.78
CA ARG A 76 -10.07 35.51 -21.56
C ARG A 76 -10.21 36.75 -22.43
N LYS A 77 -10.58 36.58 -23.70
CA LYS A 77 -10.80 37.69 -24.63
C LYS A 77 -11.99 38.58 -24.20
N LEU A 78 -12.99 37.99 -23.54
CA LEU A 78 -14.15 38.68 -22.96
C LEU A 78 -13.92 39.17 -21.52
N GLY A 79 -12.73 39.01 -20.94
CA GLY A 79 -12.43 39.42 -19.55
C GLY A 79 -13.09 38.55 -18.47
N LEU A 80 -13.70 37.42 -18.83
CA LEU A 80 -14.39 36.52 -17.90
C LEU A 80 -13.39 35.64 -17.14
N LYS A 81 -13.41 35.73 -15.80
CA LYS A 81 -12.61 34.86 -14.93
C LYS A 81 -13.20 33.44 -14.88
N PRO A 82 -12.38 32.40 -14.69
CA PRO A 82 -12.90 31.05 -14.52
C PRO A 82 -13.78 30.93 -13.27
N ASN A 83 -15.01 30.45 -13.43
CA ASN A 83 -15.91 30.14 -12.29
C ASN A 83 -15.42 28.96 -11.44
N TYR A 84 -14.44 28.23 -11.95
CA TYR A 84 -13.86 27.08 -11.28
C TYR A 84 -12.34 27.20 -11.31
N THR A 85 -11.73 27.26 -10.13
CA THR A 85 -10.28 27.12 -9.98
C THR A 85 -9.97 25.68 -9.59
N ARG A 86 -8.79 25.15 -9.96
CA ARG A 86 -8.32 23.83 -9.45
C ARG A 86 -8.35 23.71 -7.91
N ARG A 87 -8.44 24.84 -7.18
CA ARG A 87 -8.56 24.87 -5.73
C ARG A 87 -10.00 24.64 -5.24
N SER A 88 -11.05 24.97 -6.00
CA SER A 88 -12.42 24.87 -5.48
C SER A 88 -12.95 23.43 -5.40
N ALA A 89 -12.74 22.50 -6.36
CA ALA A 89 -13.14 21.09 -6.11
C ALA A 89 -12.20 20.37 -5.12
N ARG A 90 -11.05 20.97 -4.78
CA ARG A 90 -10.27 20.51 -3.63
C ARG A 90 -10.96 20.91 -2.32
N SER A 91 -11.61 22.07 -2.28
CA SER A 91 -12.22 22.67 -1.09
C SER A 91 -13.36 21.86 -0.49
N ASP A 92 -14.19 21.19 -1.29
CA ASP A 92 -15.38 20.52 -0.74
C ASP A 92 -15.04 19.23 0.00
N LEU A 93 -14.02 18.49 -0.46
CA LEU A 93 -13.50 17.32 0.25
C LEU A 93 -12.82 17.67 1.59
N ASP A 94 -12.28 18.88 1.71
CA ASP A 94 -11.67 19.34 2.96
C ASP A 94 -12.72 19.62 4.04
N LYS A 95 -13.92 20.05 3.65
CA LYS A 95 -15.06 20.19 4.57
C LYS A 95 -15.53 18.83 5.10
N GLU A 96 -15.40 17.79 4.29
CA GLU A 96 -15.81 16.43 4.62
C GLU A 96 -14.67 15.55 5.18
N ILE A 97 -13.53 16.15 5.57
CA ILE A 97 -12.35 15.41 6.02
C ILE A 97 -12.65 14.53 7.24
N ASN A 98 -13.46 15.01 8.20
CA ASN A 98 -13.83 14.25 9.38
C ASN A 98 -14.65 13.00 9.03
N LYS A 99 -15.52 13.10 8.01
CA LYS A 99 -16.29 11.97 7.49
C LYS A 99 -15.38 10.96 6.79
N ILE A 100 -14.40 11.43 6.03
CA ILE A 100 -13.38 10.58 5.38
C ILE A 100 -12.54 9.84 6.41
N ILE A 101 -12.12 10.51 7.49
CA ILE A 101 -11.38 9.90 8.60
C ILE A 101 -12.23 8.82 9.28
N SER A 102 -13.47 9.16 9.66
CA SER A 102 -14.37 8.21 10.32
C SER A 102 -14.63 6.96 9.48
N LEU A 103 -14.93 7.11 8.19
CA LEU A 103 -15.11 5.97 7.28
C LEU A 103 -13.84 5.12 7.14
N TYR A 104 -12.67 5.77 7.17
CA TYR A 104 -11.39 5.07 7.13
C TYR A 104 -11.09 4.31 8.42
N GLU A 105 -11.45 4.86 9.58
CA GLU A 105 -11.31 4.22 10.90
C GLU A 105 -12.29 3.06 11.08
N GLN A 106 -13.50 3.18 10.52
CA GLN A 106 -14.49 2.08 10.40
C GLN A 106 -14.03 0.93 9.49
N GLY A 107 -12.85 1.04 8.89
CA GLY A 107 -12.23 -0.04 8.15
C GLY A 107 -12.42 0.03 6.64
N LEU A 108 -13.21 0.98 6.10
CA LEU A 108 -13.42 1.07 4.66
C LEU A 108 -12.12 1.37 3.92
N SER A 109 -11.99 0.79 2.73
CA SER A 109 -10.83 1.02 1.90
C SER A 109 -10.86 2.44 1.33
N THR A 110 -9.69 3.04 1.14
CA THR A 110 -9.58 4.32 0.43
C THR A 110 -10.16 4.28 -0.99
N LYS A 111 -10.32 3.09 -1.60
CA LYS A 111 -10.97 2.93 -2.91
C LYS A 111 -12.49 3.08 -2.77
N SER A 112 -13.09 2.38 -1.82
CA SER A 112 -14.51 2.45 -1.49
C SER A 112 -14.92 3.86 -1.05
N ILE A 113 -14.07 4.51 -0.25
CA ILE A 113 -14.26 5.91 0.13
C ILE A 113 -14.19 6.80 -1.11
N ALA A 114 -13.21 6.59 -1.99
CA ALA A 114 -13.09 7.40 -3.20
C ALA A 114 -14.30 7.27 -4.14
N GLU A 115 -14.89 6.07 -4.24
CA GLU A 115 -16.14 5.82 -4.96
C GLU A 115 -17.31 6.59 -4.35
N MET A 116 -17.48 6.56 -3.02
CA MET A 116 -18.54 7.32 -2.33
C MET A 116 -18.45 8.83 -2.56
N PHE A 117 -17.23 9.38 -2.59
CA PHE A 117 -17.02 10.81 -2.80
C PHE A 117 -16.78 11.18 -4.28
N ASN A 118 -16.93 10.21 -5.20
CA ASN A 118 -16.70 10.37 -6.64
C ASN A 118 -15.34 11.05 -6.98
N VAL A 119 -14.28 10.63 -6.29
CA VAL A 119 -12.91 11.11 -6.48
C VAL A 119 -11.97 9.97 -6.80
N SER A 120 -10.71 10.30 -7.16
CA SER A 120 -9.69 9.27 -7.34
C SER A 120 -9.18 8.73 -5.99
N PRO A 121 -8.86 7.43 -5.86
CA PRO A 121 -8.27 6.88 -4.64
C PRO A 121 -7.00 7.61 -4.14
N PRO A 122 -6.09 8.10 -5.01
CA PRO A 122 -4.97 8.95 -4.60
C PRO A 122 -5.39 10.26 -3.92
N THR A 123 -6.56 10.82 -4.28
CA THR A 123 -7.10 12.03 -3.65
C THR A 123 -7.40 11.77 -2.17
N ILE A 124 -8.12 10.67 -1.86
CA ILE A 124 -8.41 10.28 -0.46
C ILE A 124 -7.12 9.99 0.30
N TYR A 125 -6.16 9.28 -0.32
CA TYR A 125 -4.85 9.02 0.27
C TYR A 125 -4.14 10.31 0.69
N LEU A 126 -4.08 11.31 -0.19
CA LEU A 126 -3.40 12.58 0.08
C LEU A 126 -4.10 13.35 1.22
N ARG A 127 -5.43 13.28 1.31
CA ARG A 127 -6.22 13.93 2.35
C ARG A 127 -6.00 13.31 3.72
N LEU A 128 -6.07 11.99 3.81
CA LEU A 128 -5.76 11.26 5.05
C LEU A 128 -4.32 11.53 5.51
N LYS A 129 -3.36 11.55 4.57
CA LYS A 129 -1.97 11.90 4.89
C LYS A 129 -1.83 13.34 5.41
N LYS A 130 -2.51 14.31 4.79
CA LYS A 130 -2.51 15.71 5.24
C LYS A 130 -3.16 15.89 6.60
N ALA A 131 -4.17 15.09 6.92
CA ALA A 131 -4.82 15.06 8.22
C ALA A 131 -4.00 14.33 9.30
N GLY A 132 -2.78 13.89 9.01
CA GLY A 132 -1.92 13.20 9.97
C GLY A 132 -2.29 11.75 10.25
N ILE A 133 -3.27 11.18 9.54
CA ILE A 133 -3.68 9.79 9.73
C ILE A 133 -2.60 8.84 9.21
N LYS A 134 -2.15 7.92 10.07
CA LYS A 134 -1.24 6.84 9.69
C LYS A 134 -1.98 5.87 8.76
N LEU A 135 -1.64 5.96 7.47
CA LEU A 135 -2.27 5.15 6.44
C LEU A 135 -1.89 3.66 6.63
N ARG A 136 -2.92 2.81 6.71
CA ARG A 136 -2.84 1.36 6.52
C ARG A 136 -2.06 1.09 5.24
N SER A 137 -0.95 0.38 5.39
CA SER A 137 -0.01 0.14 4.30
C SER A 137 -0.73 -0.58 3.15
N ARG A 138 -0.73 0.05 1.97
CA ARG A 138 -1.33 -0.56 0.78
C ARG A 138 -0.38 -1.56 0.15
N GLY A 139 -0.88 -2.78 -0.05
CA GLY A 139 -0.31 -3.75 -0.97
C GLY A 139 0.58 -4.82 -0.35
N VAL A 140 1.21 -5.61 -1.23
CA VAL A 140 2.09 -6.74 -0.91
C VAL A 140 3.17 -6.37 0.12
N ARG A 141 3.68 -5.13 0.06
CA ARG A 141 4.76 -4.64 0.93
C ARG A 141 4.34 -4.50 2.41
N GLY A 142 3.11 -4.05 2.66
CA GLY A 142 2.53 -3.94 4.00
C GLY A 142 2.31 -5.29 4.66
N ARG A 143 1.61 -6.17 3.92
CA ARG A 143 1.41 -7.56 4.34
C ARG A 143 2.73 -8.30 4.53
N ARG A 144 3.76 -7.99 3.73
CA ARG A 144 5.10 -8.58 3.87
C ARG A 144 5.75 -8.15 5.18
N GLU A 145 5.69 -6.87 5.54
CA GLU A 145 6.27 -6.39 6.79
C GLU A 145 5.62 -7.01 8.03
N GLU A 146 4.28 -7.13 8.02
CA GLU A 146 3.54 -7.85 9.05
C GLU A 146 3.94 -9.33 9.12
N ALA A 147 4.08 -10.00 7.98
CA ALA A 147 4.55 -11.37 7.93
C ALA A 147 5.99 -11.53 8.46
N LEU A 148 6.89 -10.58 8.17
CA LEU A 148 8.25 -10.59 8.71
C LEU A 148 8.24 -10.46 10.24
N LYS A 149 7.46 -9.52 10.79
CA LYS A 149 7.28 -9.36 12.24
C LYS A 149 6.68 -10.60 12.88
N TYR A 150 5.69 -11.21 12.22
CA TYR A 150 5.07 -12.44 12.67
C TYR A 150 6.07 -13.60 12.76
N ILE A 151 6.91 -13.80 11.74
CA ILE A 151 7.96 -14.83 11.75
C ILE A 151 8.90 -14.64 12.95
N ILE A 152 9.36 -13.42 13.17
CA ILE A 152 10.29 -13.12 14.26
C ILE A 152 9.64 -13.45 15.60
N ASN A 153 8.43 -12.95 15.84
CA ASN A 153 7.69 -13.24 17.08
C ASN A 153 7.48 -14.75 17.28
N ARG A 154 7.05 -15.47 16.24
CA ARG A 154 6.85 -16.92 16.31
C ARG A 154 8.13 -17.68 16.66
N LEU A 155 9.27 -17.28 16.12
CA LEU A 155 10.56 -17.88 16.45
C LEU A 155 11.04 -17.47 17.85
N SER A 156 10.74 -16.26 18.32
CA SER A 156 11.02 -15.85 19.70
C SER A 156 10.23 -16.67 20.71
N MET A 157 8.97 -17.04 20.40
CA MET A 157 8.14 -17.87 21.29
C MET A 157 8.50 -19.36 21.26
N ASN A 158 8.88 -19.89 20.09
CA ASN A 158 9.11 -21.34 19.89
C ASN A 158 10.60 -21.74 19.84
N GLY A 159 11.52 -20.77 19.87
CA GLY A 159 12.96 -20.96 19.68
C GLY A 159 13.36 -21.25 18.23
N ALA A 160 12.90 -22.37 17.70
CA ALA A 160 13.16 -22.80 16.32
C ALA A 160 11.95 -23.50 15.70
N MET A 161 11.85 -23.46 14.38
CA MET A 161 10.76 -24.10 13.63
C MET A 161 11.25 -24.64 12.29
N PHE A 162 10.52 -25.62 11.73
CA PHE A 162 10.71 -26.01 10.35
C PHE A 162 10.22 -24.92 9.39
N THR A 163 10.97 -24.66 8.33
CA THR A 163 10.58 -23.71 7.28
C THR A 163 9.23 -24.07 6.66
N SER A 164 8.92 -25.35 6.50
CA SER A 164 7.63 -25.82 5.96
C SER A 164 6.45 -25.47 6.86
N ASN A 165 6.61 -25.63 8.19
CA ASN A 165 5.56 -25.33 9.16
C ASN A 165 5.29 -23.82 9.20
N LEU A 166 6.37 -23.03 9.28
CA LEU A 166 6.27 -21.58 9.27
C LEU A 166 5.68 -21.05 7.96
N ALA A 167 6.04 -21.64 6.82
CA ALA A 167 5.45 -21.28 5.53
C ALA A 167 3.95 -21.56 5.49
N ARG A 168 3.51 -22.71 6.02
CA ARG A 168 2.08 -23.06 6.12
C ARG A 168 1.29 -22.07 6.98
N GLU A 169 1.82 -21.68 8.14
CA GLU A 169 1.16 -20.67 9.00
C GLU A 169 1.00 -19.32 8.27
N LEU A 170 2.00 -18.91 7.48
CA LEU A 170 1.91 -17.70 6.67
C LEU A 170 0.87 -17.82 5.56
N MET A 171 0.75 -19.00 4.93
CA MET A 171 -0.27 -19.27 3.93
C MET A 171 -1.68 -19.16 4.53
N GLU A 172 -1.91 -19.77 5.70
CA GLU A 172 -3.20 -19.78 6.36
C GLU A 172 -3.63 -18.38 6.82
N LYS A 173 -2.71 -17.65 7.46
CA LYS A 173 -2.97 -16.34 8.06
C LYS A 173 -3.05 -15.20 7.04
N TYR A 174 -2.16 -15.17 6.06
CA TYR A 174 -2.04 -14.06 5.12
C TYR A 174 -2.51 -14.39 3.70
N LYS A 175 -3.02 -15.62 3.48
CA LYS A 175 -3.48 -16.13 2.17
C LYS A 175 -2.39 -16.01 1.10
N TYR A 176 -1.15 -16.29 1.48
CA TYR A 176 0.00 -16.29 0.58
C TYR A 176 0.12 -17.62 -0.17
N GLY A 177 0.70 -17.57 -1.37
CA GLY A 177 1.17 -18.77 -2.06
C GLY A 177 2.43 -19.34 -1.39
N ARG A 178 2.62 -20.66 -1.49
CA ARG A 178 3.75 -21.38 -0.87
C ARG A 178 5.11 -20.76 -1.20
N ALA A 179 5.37 -20.48 -2.48
CA ALA A 179 6.62 -19.89 -2.93
C ALA A 179 6.89 -18.51 -2.29
N TYR A 180 5.85 -17.70 -2.14
CA TYR A 180 5.97 -16.37 -1.52
C TYR A 180 6.26 -16.47 -0.02
N SER A 181 5.61 -17.40 0.69
CA SER A 181 5.90 -17.68 2.10
C SER A 181 7.34 -18.12 2.32
N GLU A 182 7.84 -19.06 1.50
CA GLU A 182 9.24 -19.50 1.58
C GLU A 182 10.23 -18.38 1.25
N GLN A 183 9.96 -17.59 0.22
CA GLN A 183 10.80 -16.43 -0.13
C GLN A 183 10.83 -15.39 0.99
N THR A 184 9.73 -15.22 1.73
CA THR A 184 9.66 -14.30 2.87
C THR A 184 10.56 -14.78 4.01
N ILE A 185 10.56 -16.08 4.31
CA ILE A 185 11.46 -16.68 5.32
C ILE A 185 12.92 -16.58 4.85
N ARG A 186 13.22 -16.94 3.60
CA ARG A 186 14.58 -16.83 3.02
C ARG A 186 15.10 -15.39 3.02
N LEU A 187 14.23 -14.39 2.89
CA LEU A 187 14.62 -12.99 2.98
C LEU A 187 15.19 -12.67 4.37
N LEU A 188 14.57 -13.15 5.45
CA LEU A 188 15.08 -12.94 6.81
C LEU A 188 16.44 -13.63 7.01
N VAL A 189 16.62 -14.83 6.44
CA VAL A 189 17.90 -15.54 6.46
C VAL A 189 18.98 -14.72 5.75
N ARG A 190 18.71 -14.26 4.52
CA ARG A 190 19.65 -13.47 3.73
C ARG A 190 20.03 -12.13 4.38
N ARG A 191 19.12 -11.57 5.17
CA ARG A 191 19.35 -10.32 5.92
C ARG A 191 20.00 -10.53 7.28
N GLY A 192 20.23 -11.78 7.69
CA GLY A 192 20.87 -12.11 8.97
C GLY A 192 19.98 -11.98 10.20
N PHE A 193 18.67 -11.76 10.04
CA PHE A 193 17.74 -11.69 11.19
C PHE A 193 17.45 -13.06 11.81
N ILE A 194 17.53 -14.12 11.00
CA ILE A 194 17.34 -15.50 11.44
C ILE A 194 18.41 -16.38 10.82
N LYS A 195 18.81 -17.44 11.51
CA LYS A 195 19.73 -18.46 11.02
C LYS A 195 18.93 -19.62 10.42
N SER A 196 19.56 -20.43 9.57
CA SER A 196 18.92 -21.62 9.02
C SER A 196 19.91 -22.75 8.78
N VAL A 197 19.45 -23.99 8.93
CA VAL A 197 20.24 -25.20 8.72
C VAL A 197 19.38 -26.22 7.99
N PHE A 198 19.97 -26.91 7.03
CA PHE A 198 19.33 -28.03 6.34
C PHE A 198 19.95 -29.32 6.84
N VAL A 199 19.14 -30.17 7.48
CA VAL A 199 19.61 -31.45 8.01
C VAL A 199 19.66 -32.45 6.87
N ARG A 200 20.87 -32.73 6.37
CA ARG A 200 21.09 -33.66 5.27
C ARG A 200 20.88 -35.11 5.71
N HIS A 201 20.58 -35.97 4.76
CA HIS A 201 20.64 -37.41 4.98
C HIS A 201 22.10 -37.82 5.22
N GLY A 202 22.34 -38.65 6.24
CA GLY A 202 23.64 -39.26 6.46
C GLY A 202 23.95 -40.30 5.38
N ARG A 203 25.23 -40.57 5.12
CA ARG A 203 25.67 -41.62 4.17
C ARG A 203 25.34 -43.05 4.64
N SER A 204 24.91 -43.24 5.89
CA SER A 204 24.59 -44.56 6.44
C SER A 204 23.12 -44.91 6.20
N THR A 205 22.89 -45.93 5.36
CA THR A 205 21.59 -46.58 5.13
C THR A 205 21.20 -47.55 6.26
N LYS A 206 22.09 -47.82 7.23
CA LYS A 206 21.86 -48.77 8.32
C LYS A 206 21.35 -48.11 9.61
N SER A 207 20.24 -48.63 10.14
CA SER A 207 19.89 -48.74 11.58
C SER A 207 19.66 -47.45 12.39
N ARG A 208 18.98 -47.57 13.55
CA ARG A 208 18.72 -46.66 14.70
C ARG A 208 19.01 -45.14 14.61
N LEU A 209 20.08 -44.70 13.96
CA LEU A 209 20.34 -43.28 13.68
C LEU A 209 19.24 -42.65 12.81
N SER A 210 18.76 -43.37 11.78
CA SER A 210 17.68 -42.87 10.93
C SER A 210 16.36 -42.71 11.68
N SER A 211 16.06 -43.58 12.66
CA SER A 211 14.84 -43.46 13.47
C SER A 211 14.92 -42.28 14.45
N VAL A 212 16.08 -42.06 15.07
CA VAL A 212 16.31 -40.88 15.93
C VAL A 212 16.16 -39.56 15.17
N LEU A 213 16.60 -39.54 13.91
CA LEU A 213 16.62 -38.34 13.08
C LEU A 213 15.42 -38.21 12.14
N GLN A 214 14.50 -39.18 12.09
CA GLN A 214 13.38 -39.26 11.14
C GLN A 214 12.52 -37.99 11.14
N GLY A 215 12.34 -37.37 12.31
CA GLY A 215 11.55 -36.15 12.48
C GLY A 215 12.19 -34.89 11.87
N ILE A 216 13.52 -34.87 11.67
CA ILE A 216 14.28 -33.67 11.29
C ILE A 216 15.07 -33.82 9.98
N ILE A 217 15.39 -35.04 9.54
CA ILE A 217 16.11 -35.30 8.29
C ILE A 217 15.34 -34.74 7.09
N GLY A 218 16.09 -34.18 6.14
CA GLY A 218 15.54 -33.62 4.90
C GLY A 218 14.76 -32.32 5.12
N LYS A 219 14.76 -31.75 6.33
CA LYS A 219 14.04 -30.53 6.66
C LYS A 219 15.00 -29.37 6.92
N ARG A 220 14.52 -28.18 6.60
CA ARG A 220 15.19 -26.93 6.96
C ARG A 220 14.61 -26.42 8.27
N ILE A 221 15.48 -26.14 9.22
CA ILE A 221 15.16 -25.53 10.51
C ILE A 221 15.63 -24.07 10.45
N VAL A 222 14.81 -23.17 10.96
CA VAL A 222 15.11 -21.74 11.11
C VAL A 222 14.98 -21.35 12.58
N TRP A 223 15.85 -20.46 13.06
CA TRP A 223 15.88 -20.02 14.45
C TRP A 223 16.46 -18.61 14.58
N ILE A 224 16.24 -17.97 15.74
CA ILE A 224 16.84 -16.68 16.09
C ILE A 224 18.01 -16.88 17.06
N ASP A 225 17.74 -17.57 18.18
CA ASP A 225 18.70 -17.83 19.25
C ASP A 225 19.12 -19.30 19.25
N ASP A 226 20.43 -19.53 19.44
CA ASP A 226 21.04 -20.85 19.44
C ASP A 226 20.50 -21.72 20.59
N ASN A 227 20.08 -21.10 21.71
CA ASN A 227 19.42 -21.81 22.81
C ASN A 227 18.09 -22.42 22.36
N GLY A 228 17.29 -21.63 21.64
CA GLY A 228 16.03 -22.09 21.07
C GLY A 228 16.20 -23.22 20.07
N LEU A 229 17.31 -23.24 19.30
CA LEU A 229 17.65 -24.38 18.45
C LEU A 229 18.01 -25.62 19.28
N ALA A 230 18.78 -25.47 20.36
CA ALA A 230 19.17 -26.59 21.22
C ALA A 230 17.95 -27.26 21.88
N GLU A 231 17.02 -26.47 22.42
CA GLU A 231 15.77 -26.95 23.02
C GLU A 231 14.88 -27.63 21.97
N PHE A 232 14.72 -27.02 20.80
CA PHE A 232 13.96 -27.60 19.70
C PHE A 232 14.53 -28.95 19.26
N LEU A 233 15.84 -29.05 19.06
CA LEU A 233 16.50 -30.30 18.69
C LEU A 233 16.34 -31.35 19.79
N THR A 234 16.49 -30.96 21.06
CA THR A 234 16.32 -31.88 22.20
C THR A 234 14.90 -32.45 22.25
N SER A 235 13.86 -31.65 22.04
CA SER A 235 12.47 -32.13 22.05
C SER A 235 12.12 -33.05 20.86
N ARG A 236 12.84 -32.91 19.73
CA ARG A 236 12.55 -33.64 18.49
C ARG A 236 13.40 -34.88 18.28
N LEU A 237 14.64 -34.82 18.72
CA LEU A 237 15.50 -35.98 18.78
C LEU A 237 14.95 -36.85 19.90
N GLN A 238 14.36 -38.00 19.57
CA GLN A 238 13.95 -39.03 20.52
C GLN A 238 15.20 -39.72 21.11
N LEU A 239 16.15 -38.93 21.60
CA LEU A 239 17.37 -39.38 22.23
C LEU A 239 17.04 -39.74 23.66
N ASN A 240 16.28 -40.82 23.80
CA ASN A 240 16.03 -41.43 25.10
C ASN A 240 17.38 -41.79 25.75
N ILE A 241 17.33 -41.86 27.08
CA ILE A 241 18.44 -42.19 27.99
C ILE A 241 19.22 -43.44 27.52
N GLU A 242 18.53 -44.38 26.87
CA GLU A 242 19.04 -45.64 26.31
C GLU A 242 19.84 -45.52 24.99
N SER A 243 19.92 -44.33 24.40
CA SER A 243 20.70 -44.14 23.17
C SER A 243 22.19 -44.38 23.43
N SER A 244 22.76 -45.40 22.79
CA SER A 244 24.17 -45.76 22.94
C SER A 244 25.11 -44.57 22.66
N ARG A 245 26.24 -44.50 23.38
CA ARG A 245 27.28 -43.47 23.17
C ARG A 245 27.67 -43.28 21.69
N PRO A 246 27.82 -44.35 20.87
CA PRO A 246 28.07 -44.21 19.43
C PRO A 246 26.99 -43.42 18.67
N ILE A 247 25.71 -43.63 18.98
CA ILE A 247 24.59 -42.94 18.31
C ILE A 247 24.61 -41.45 18.66
N LYS A 248 24.80 -41.09 19.94
CA LYS A 248 24.92 -39.70 20.37
C LYS A 248 26.08 -38.97 19.68
N LYS A 249 27.23 -39.65 19.53
CA LYS A 249 28.40 -39.12 18.79
C LYS A 249 28.12 -38.97 17.29
N ALA A 250 27.42 -39.92 16.68
CA ALA A 250 27.04 -39.84 15.27
C ALA A 250 26.06 -38.70 14.97
N VAL A 251 25.05 -38.49 15.83
CA VAL A 251 24.11 -37.35 15.71
C VAL A 251 24.84 -36.02 15.80
N THR A 252 25.68 -35.84 16.83
CA THR A 252 26.43 -34.57 17.00
C THR A 252 27.39 -34.30 15.85
N HIS A 253 28.05 -35.35 15.32
CA HIS A 253 28.93 -35.22 14.15
C HIS A 253 28.14 -34.84 12.88
N LEU A 254 26.97 -35.45 12.66
CA LEU A 254 26.11 -35.14 11.53
C LEU A 254 25.59 -33.70 11.61
N LEU A 255 25.09 -33.26 12.77
CA LEU A 255 24.61 -31.89 12.95
C LEU A 255 25.73 -30.86 12.75
N ARG A 256 26.94 -31.14 13.26
CA ARG A 256 28.13 -30.31 12.99
C ARG A 256 28.43 -30.24 11.50
N SER A 257 28.42 -31.37 10.79
CA SER A 257 28.66 -31.40 9.34
C SER A 257 27.59 -30.65 8.52
N CYS A 258 26.39 -30.47 9.08
CA CYS A 258 25.31 -29.68 8.47
C CYS A 258 25.45 -28.17 8.75
N GLY A 259 26.38 -27.74 9.61
CA GLY A 259 26.59 -26.35 9.99
C GLY A 259 25.78 -25.91 11.21
N VAL A 260 25.36 -26.83 12.08
CA VAL A 260 24.81 -26.46 13.39
C VAL A 260 25.92 -25.84 14.25
N PRO A 261 25.68 -24.68 14.89
CA PRO A 261 26.68 -24.00 15.73
C PRO A 261 27.23 -24.88 16.87
N GLU A 262 28.51 -24.73 17.22
CA GLU A 262 29.18 -25.61 18.19
C GLU A 262 28.62 -25.46 19.62
N ASN A 263 28.20 -24.25 20.02
CA ASN A 263 27.49 -24.01 21.28
C ASN A 263 26.19 -24.83 21.39
N VAL A 264 25.46 -25.04 20.29
CA VAL A 264 24.26 -25.90 20.26
C VAL A 264 24.66 -27.36 20.43
N ILE A 265 25.73 -27.79 19.76
CA ILE A 265 26.25 -29.17 19.87
C ILE A 265 26.72 -29.46 21.31
N GLU A 266 27.39 -28.51 21.95
CA GLU A 266 27.84 -28.63 23.33
C GLU A 266 26.67 -28.74 24.31
N LYS A 267 25.63 -27.92 24.14
CA LYS A 267 24.40 -28.02 24.93
C LYS A 267 23.73 -29.37 24.78
N LEU A 268 23.62 -29.89 23.55
CA LEU A 268 23.09 -31.23 23.31
C LEU A 268 23.93 -32.30 24.05
N ARG A 269 25.26 -32.15 24.07
CA ARG A 269 26.15 -33.07 24.81
C ARG A 269 25.95 -33.00 26.32
N GLN A 270 25.83 -31.81 26.90
CA GLN A 270 25.62 -31.62 28.34
C GLN A 270 24.27 -32.22 28.78
N LEU A 271 23.22 -32.07 27.98
CA LEU A 271 21.91 -32.65 28.24
C LEU A 271 21.93 -34.19 28.21
N TYR A 272 22.80 -34.82 27.38
CA TYR A 272 23.00 -36.27 27.42
C TYR A 272 23.71 -36.78 28.69
N VAL A 273 24.40 -35.90 29.42
CA VAL A 273 25.13 -36.24 30.66
C VAL A 273 24.24 -36.10 31.88
N LYS A 274 23.33 -35.12 31.91
CA LYS A 274 22.34 -34.93 33.00
C LYS A 274 21.29 -36.04 33.10
N SER A 275 21.04 -36.79 32.02
CA SER A 275 20.10 -37.91 32.04
C SER A 275 20.67 -39.20 32.66
N ARG A 276 21.70 -39.08 33.50
CA ARG A 276 22.55 -40.16 34.00
C ARG A 276 22.62 -40.19 35.54
N SER A 277 21.87 -39.31 36.19
CA SER A 277 21.71 -39.12 37.62
C SER A 277 20.25 -39.26 38.00
#